data_AF-A0A1F2PB86-F1
#
_entry.id   AF-A0A1F2PB86-F1
#
_cell.length_a   1.000
_cell.length_b   1.000
_cell.length_c   1.000
_cell.angle_alpha   90.00
_cell.angle_beta   90.00
_cell.angle_gamma   90.00
#
_symmetry.space_group_name_H-M   'P 1'
#
loop_
_entity.id
_entity.type
_entity.pdbx_description
1 polymer ?
#
loop_
_entity_poly.entity_id
_entity_poly.type
_entity_poly.pdbx_seq_one_letter_code
_entity_poly.pdbx_strand_id
1 'polypeptide(L)'
;MELTLEDVKEVDLEKLADCYAMLIGLPNHWGGPSRTIRKFIDKLDKLDLKAKWFAVFDTYLGGDFEKAVKKMEKRIGEKIPSLKLITSGLSIKVEGMKSPVIEEEYLRCKDFGKKIANQLLRC
;
A
#
# COMPACT_ATOMS: atom_id res chain seq x y z
N MET A 1 -3.18 -5.72 18.39
CA MET A 1 -3.03 -5.38 16.96
C MET A 1 -2.75 -6.68 16.25
N GLU A 2 -3.67 -7.11 15.40
CA GLU A 2 -3.50 -8.29 14.55
C GLU A 2 -3.02 -7.83 13.17
N LEU A 3 -2.15 -8.61 12.54
CA LEU A 3 -1.62 -8.35 11.20
C LEU A 3 -1.88 -9.58 10.34
N THR A 4 -2.60 -9.37 9.24
CA THR A 4 -2.77 -10.38 8.19
C THR A 4 -1.97 -9.93 6.97
N LEU A 5 -1.16 -10.84 6.42
CA LEU A 5 -0.37 -10.62 5.22
C LEU A 5 -0.86 -11.56 4.13
N GLU A 6 -1.35 -11.00 3.03
CA GLU A 6 -1.96 -11.76 1.93
C GLU A 6 -1.50 -11.18 0.58
N ASP A 7 -1.32 -12.05 -0.41
CA ASP A 7 -1.22 -11.60 -1.81
C ASP A 7 -2.60 -11.06 -2.23
N VAL A 8 -2.63 -9.90 -2.89
CA VAL A 8 -3.86 -9.27 -3.38
C VAL A 8 -4.77 -10.20 -4.20
N LYS A 9 -4.22 -11.22 -4.85
CA LYS A 9 -5.00 -12.22 -5.60
C LYS A 9 -5.75 -13.20 -4.70
N GLU A 10 -5.26 -13.41 -3.49
CA GLU A 10 -5.73 -14.42 -2.54
C GLU A 10 -6.52 -13.79 -1.37
N VAL A 11 -6.52 -12.45 -1.26
CA VAL A 11 -7.23 -11.72 -0.21
C VAL A 11 -8.69 -12.14 -0.10
N ASP A 12 -9.06 -12.56 1.10
CA ASP A 12 -10.45 -12.71 1.52
C ASP A 12 -11.08 -11.33 1.78
N LEU A 13 -11.94 -10.91 0.85
CA LEU A 13 -12.57 -9.59 0.88
C LEU A 13 -13.53 -9.41 2.06
N GLU A 14 -14.11 -10.50 2.59
CA GLU A 14 -15.01 -10.43 3.74
C GLU A 14 -14.23 -10.08 5.01
N LYS A 15 -13.08 -10.75 5.22
CA LYS A 15 -12.17 -10.42 6.33
C LYS A 15 -11.60 -9.01 6.22
N LEU A 16 -11.31 -8.57 5.00
CA LEU A 16 -10.79 -7.24 4.77
C LEU A 16 -11.81 -6.14 5.09
N ALA A 17 -13.11 -6.40 4.91
CA ALA A 17 -14.15 -5.45 5.27
C ALA A 17 -14.13 -5.10 6.78
N ASP A 18 -13.64 -6.01 7.62
CA ASP A 18 -13.55 -5.83 9.07
C ASP A 18 -12.23 -5.23 9.55
N CYS A 19 -11.24 -4.99 8.66
CA CYS A 19 -9.96 -4.44 9.09
C CYS A 19 -10.05 -2.95 9.49
N TYR A 20 -9.20 -2.50 10.40
CA TYR A 20 -9.15 -1.09 10.82
C TYR A 20 -8.34 -0.21 9.85
N ALA A 21 -7.27 -0.78 9.30
CA ALA A 21 -6.34 -0.10 8.42
C ALA A 21 -5.74 -1.07 7.41
N MET A 22 -5.40 -0.56 6.22
CA MET A 22 -4.77 -1.33 5.16
C MET A 22 -3.37 -0.79 4.80
N LEU A 23 -2.41 -1.68 4.58
CA LEU A 23 -1.11 -1.35 4.01
C LEU A 23 -0.94 -2.10 2.68
N ILE A 24 -0.90 -1.37 1.58
CA ILE A 24 -0.93 -1.96 0.23
C ILE A 24 0.45 -1.81 -0.44
N GLY A 25 1.06 -2.95 -0.77
CA GLY A 25 2.33 -3.03 -1.49
C GLY A 25 2.14 -3.30 -2.99
N LEU A 26 2.99 -2.72 -3.83
CA LEU A 26 3.03 -3.04 -5.26
C LEU A 26 4.42 -2.85 -5.88
N PRO A 27 4.81 -3.65 -6.88
CA PRO A 27 5.98 -3.32 -7.68
C PRO A 27 5.69 -2.18 -8.66
N ASN A 28 6.70 -1.33 -8.89
CA ASN A 28 6.69 -0.23 -9.83
C ASN A 28 7.66 -0.52 -10.99
N HIS A 29 7.19 -1.35 -11.93
CA HIS A 29 7.98 -1.75 -13.11
C HIS A 29 7.67 -0.94 -14.38
N TRP A 30 6.59 -0.16 -14.39
CA TRP A 30 6.10 0.58 -15.57
C TRP A 30 5.38 1.87 -15.17
N GLY A 31 5.83 2.52 -14.10
CA GLY A 31 5.29 3.79 -13.64
C GLY A 31 3.82 3.79 -13.20
N GLY A 32 3.23 2.66 -12.81
CA GLY A 32 1.85 2.61 -12.34
C GLY A 32 1.39 1.23 -11.83
N PRO A 33 0.24 1.19 -11.13
CA PRO A 33 -0.28 -0.04 -10.56
C PRO A 33 -0.72 -1.03 -11.64
N SER A 34 -0.46 -2.31 -11.37
CA SER A 34 -0.85 -3.43 -12.23
C SER A 34 -2.38 -3.51 -12.37
N ARG A 35 -2.86 -4.21 -13.41
CA ARG A 35 -4.29 -4.44 -13.62
C ARG A 35 -4.93 -5.16 -12.43
N THR A 36 -4.19 -6.07 -11.79
CA THR A 36 -4.64 -6.80 -10.59
C THR A 36 -4.90 -5.84 -9.44
N ILE A 37 -3.96 -4.94 -9.16
CA ILE A 37 -4.11 -3.94 -8.10
C ILE A 37 -5.28 -2.99 -8.37
N ARG A 38 -5.47 -2.56 -9.63
CA ARG A 38 -6.61 -1.69 -9.99
C ARG A 38 -7.95 -2.40 -9.77
N LYS A 39 -8.05 -3.66 -10.20
CA LYS A 39 -9.24 -4.49 -9.97
C LYS A 39 -9.49 -4.71 -8.49
N PHE A 40 -8.46 -4.90 -7.69
CA PHE A 40 -8.57 -5.02 -6.24
C PHE A 40 -9.22 -3.78 -5.64
N ILE A 41 -8.72 -2.58 -5.96
CA ILE A 41 -9.34 -1.31 -5.51
C ILE A 41 -10.81 -1.20 -5.98
N ASP A 42 -11.11 -1.60 -7.22
CA ASP A 42 -12.49 -1.57 -7.72
C ASP A 42 -13.42 -2.57 -7.00
N LYS A 43 -12.87 -3.62 -6.38
CA LYS A 43 -13.64 -4.51 -5.50
C LYS A 43 -13.81 -3.89 -4.12
N LEU A 44 -12.78 -3.25 -3.56
CA LEU A 44 -12.84 -2.55 -2.27
C LEU A 44 -13.90 -1.44 -2.25
N ASP A 45 -13.99 -0.66 -3.34
CA ASP A 45 -15.02 0.38 -3.59
C ASP A 45 -16.46 -0.15 -3.44
N LYS A 46 -16.67 -1.46 -3.58
CA LYS A 46 -18.00 -2.10 -3.50
C LYS A 46 -18.31 -2.71 -2.15
N LEU A 47 -17.36 -2.71 -1.21
CA LEU A 47 -17.53 -3.29 0.11
C LEU A 47 -17.94 -2.20 1.12
N ASP A 48 -18.72 -2.58 2.12
CA ASP A 48 -18.93 -1.76 3.30
C ASP A 48 -17.70 -1.88 4.23
N LEU A 49 -16.64 -1.16 3.86
CA LEU A 49 -15.36 -1.21 4.58
C LEU A 49 -15.47 -0.51 5.93
N LYS A 50 -15.18 -1.23 7.01
CA LYS A 50 -14.95 -0.64 8.34
C LYS A 50 -13.59 0.06 8.44
N ALA A 51 -12.68 -0.25 7.52
CA ALA A 51 -11.38 0.37 7.44
C ALA A 51 -11.53 1.90 7.31
N LYS A 52 -10.77 2.62 8.13
CA LYS A 52 -10.75 4.09 8.12
C LYS A 52 -9.49 4.63 7.46
N TRP A 53 -8.46 3.80 7.39
CA TRP A 53 -7.10 4.24 7.15
C TRP A 53 -6.41 3.38 6.10
N PHE A 54 -5.57 4.00 5.28
CA PHE A 54 -4.71 3.27 4.37
C PHE A 54 -3.31 3.89 4.25
N ALA A 55 -2.34 3.07 3.86
CA ALA A 55 -1.01 3.49 3.44
C ALA A 55 -0.56 2.63 2.25
N VAL A 56 0.36 3.16 1.43
CA VAL A 56 0.88 2.48 0.24
C VAL A 56 2.40 2.47 0.26
N PHE A 57 3.01 1.40 -0.21
CA PHE A 57 4.43 1.37 -0.52
C PHE A 57 4.68 0.69 -1.87
N ASP A 58 5.73 1.09 -2.58
CA ASP A 58 6.18 0.42 -3.79
C ASP A 58 7.67 0.08 -3.77
N THR A 59 8.05 -0.86 -4.63
CA THR A 59 9.46 -1.09 -4.99
C THR A 59 9.69 -0.58 -6.40
N TYR A 60 10.74 0.21 -6.64
CA TYR A 60 11.02 0.81 -7.96
C TYR A 60 12.42 0.48 -8.48
N LEU A 61 12.54 0.49 -9.80
CA LEU A 61 13.79 0.38 -10.55
C LEU A 61 14.01 1.62 -11.41
N GLY A 62 15.28 2.01 -11.60
CA GLY A 62 15.64 3.12 -12.48
C GLY A 62 14.94 4.44 -12.12
N GLY A 63 14.33 5.09 -13.13
CA GLY A 63 13.69 6.40 -13.01
C GLY A 63 12.21 6.39 -12.60
N ASP A 64 11.71 5.29 -12.04
CA ASP A 64 10.29 5.14 -11.69
C ASP A 64 9.92 5.58 -10.27
N PHE A 65 10.83 6.26 -9.57
CA PHE A 65 10.62 6.78 -8.21
C PHE A 65 9.23 7.44 -8.03
N GLU A 66 8.49 6.98 -7.02
CA GLU A 66 7.17 7.48 -6.60
C GLU A 66 6.02 7.40 -7.62
N LYS A 67 6.23 6.86 -8.82
CA LYS A 67 5.18 6.87 -9.85
C LYS A 67 3.99 5.98 -9.48
N ALA A 68 4.23 4.75 -9.02
CA ALA A 68 3.14 3.84 -8.69
C ALA A 68 2.50 4.18 -7.34
N VAL A 69 3.30 4.55 -6.32
CA VAL A 69 2.77 4.98 -5.01
C VAL A 69 1.82 6.17 -5.13
N LYS A 70 2.18 7.25 -5.84
CA LYS A 70 1.31 8.43 -6.00
C LYS A 70 0.04 8.14 -6.77
N LYS A 71 0.14 7.31 -7.83
CA LYS A 71 -1.05 6.89 -8.59
C LYS A 71 -2.00 6.03 -7.75
N MET A 72 -1.45 5.22 -6.85
CA MET A 72 -2.22 4.40 -5.93
C MET A 72 -2.93 5.23 -4.86
N GLU A 73 -2.22 6.15 -4.21
CA GLU A 73 -2.83 7.07 -3.24
C GLU A 73 -3.97 7.86 -3.87
N LYS A 74 -3.73 8.45 -5.05
CA LYS A 74 -4.75 9.17 -5.79
C LYS A 74 -5.97 8.29 -6.10
N ARG A 75 -5.74 7.08 -6.65
CA ARG A 75 -6.83 6.17 -7.03
C ARG A 75 -7.65 5.74 -5.82
N ILE A 76 -7.01 5.38 -4.70
CA ILE A 76 -7.73 4.97 -3.49
C ILE A 76 -8.54 6.14 -2.94
N GLY A 77 -7.96 7.34 -2.86
CA GLY A 77 -8.68 8.53 -2.39
C GLY A 77 -9.87 8.93 -3.28
N GLU A 78 -9.76 8.74 -4.60
CA GLU A 78 -10.86 9.01 -5.53
C GLU A 78 -11.96 7.92 -5.49
N LYS A 79 -11.57 6.65 -5.33
CA LYS A 79 -12.49 5.51 -5.37
C LYS A 79 -13.17 5.25 -4.03
N ILE A 80 -12.46 5.46 -2.93
CA ILE A 80 -12.91 5.06 -1.60
C ILE A 80 -12.73 6.26 -0.67
N PRO A 81 -13.54 7.32 -0.81
CA PRO A 81 -13.36 8.58 -0.09
C PRO A 81 -13.52 8.45 1.43
N SER A 82 -14.10 7.35 1.92
CA SER A 82 -14.15 7.02 3.35
C SER A 82 -12.79 6.65 3.94
N LEU A 83 -11.84 6.19 3.11
CA LEU A 83 -10.48 5.86 3.53
C LEU A 83 -9.59 7.09 3.56
N LYS A 84 -8.90 7.29 4.68
CA LYS A 84 -7.94 8.37 4.88
C LYS A 84 -6.51 7.88 4.77
N LEU A 85 -5.67 8.62 4.06
CA LEU A 85 -4.25 8.35 3.96
C LEU A 85 -3.58 8.60 5.33
N ILE A 86 -2.91 7.59 5.87
CA ILE A 86 -2.23 7.67 7.18
C ILE A 86 -1.01 8.61 7.10
N THR A 87 -0.22 8.42 6.04
CA THR A 87 1.02 9.13 5.78
C THR A 87 1.38 8.94 4.31
N SER A 88 2.19 9.84 3.74
CA SER A 88 2.68 9.72 2.37
C SER A 88 3.42 8.40 2.18
N GLY A 89 3.10 7.71 1.09
CA GLY A 89 3.59 6.37 0.80
C GLY A 89 5.10 6.29 0.58
N LEU A 90 5.64 5.08 0.72
CA LEU A 90 7.07 4.83 0.65
C LEU A 90 7.46 4.19 -0.68
N SER A 91 8.38 4.83 -1.41
CA SER A 91 9.06 4.20 -2.56
C SER A 91 10.44 3.68 -2.19
N ILE A 92 10.63 2.37 -2.39
CA ILE A 92 11.79 1.59 -1.98
C ILE A 92 12.62 1.22 -3.21
N LYS A 93 13.91 1.56 -3.22
CA LYS A 93 14.78 1.21 -4.33
C LYS A 93 15.15 -0.27 -4.27
N VAL A 94 15.13 -0.94 -5.42
CA VAL A 94 15.68 -2.29 -5.59
C VAL A 94 16.79 -2.27 -6.66
N GLU A 95 17.72 -3.22 -6.61
CA GLU A 95 18.86 -3.30 -7.55
C GLU A 95 18.54 -4.00 -8.87
N GLY A 96 17.46 -4.78 -8.90
CA GLY A 96 17.09 -5.55 -10.08
C GLY A 96 15.69 -6.14 -9.95
N MET A 97 15.18 -6.71 -11.04
CA MET A 97 13.80 -7.20 -11.12
C MET A 97 13.45 -8.32 -10.14
N LYS A 98 14.46 -9.07 -9.68
CA LYS A 98 14.35 -10.09 -8.63
C LYS A 98 15.23 -9.77 -7.42
N SER A 99 15.86 -8.59 -7.40
CA SER A 99 16.79 -8.24 -6.33
C SER A 99 16.00 -7.87 -5.08
N PRO A 100 16.46 -8.29 -3.88
CA PRO A 100 15.88 -7.80 -2.64
C PRO A 100 15.98 -6.27 -2.54
N VAL A 101 15.27 -5.74 -1.56
CA VAL A 101 15.44 -4.37 -1.09
C VAL A 101 16.90 -4.19 -0.67
N ILE A 102 17.53 -3.09 -1.10
CA ILE A 102 18.91 -2.76 -0.70
C ILE A 102 18.96 -2.41 0.78
N GLU A 103 20.09 -2.68 1.44
CA GLU A 103 20.18 -2.56 2.90
C GLU A 103 19.87 -1.14 3.42
N GLU A 104 20.26 -0.13 2.65
CA GLU A 104 20.08 1.28 2.98
C GLU A 104 18.59 1.66 3.09
N GLU A 105 17.71 0.91 2.43
CA GLU A 105 16.28 1.14 2.44
C GLU A 105 15.57 0.51 3.65
N TYR A 106 16.20 -0.44 4.36
CA TYR A 106 15.57 -1.07 5.54
C TYR A 106 15.26 -0.06 6.64
N LEU A 107 16.12 0.93 6.84
CA LEU A 107 15.87 1.99 7.82
C LEU A 107 14.62 2.81 7.46
N ARG A 108 14.45 3.15 6.17
CA ARG A 108 13.26 3.85 5.66
C ARG A 108 12.00 3.01 5.82
N CYS A 109 12.07 1.70 5.55
CA CYS A 109 10.97 0.77 5.77
C CYS A 109 10.57 0.71 7.24
N LYS A 110 11.55 0.61 8.14
CA LYS A 110 11.33 0.59 9.59
C LYS A 110 10.69 1.89 10.08
N ASP A 111 11.17 3.04 9.63
CA ASP A 111 10.63 4.33 10.03
C ASP A 111 9.25 4.60 9.44
N PHE A 112 8.96 4.10 8.23
CA PHE A 112 7.62 4.11 7.66
C PHE A 112 6.64 3.25 8.48
N GLY A 113 7.04 2.04 8.85
CA GLY A 113 6.25 1.18 9.75
C GLY A 113 5.97 1.85 11.10
N LYS A 114 6.98 2.48 11.72
CA LYS A 114 6.80 3.25 12.97
C LYS A 114 5.83 4.42 12.78
N LYS A 115 5.92 5.17 11.67
CA LYS A 115 4.99 6.27 11.38
C LYS A 115 3.55 5.77 11.30
N ILE A 116 3.31 4.66 10.60
CA ILE A 116 1.98 4.04 10.51
C ILE A 116 1.49 3.62 11.89
N ALA A 117 2.29 2.86 12.63
CA ALA A 117 1.92 2.37 13.96
C ALA A 117 1.60 3.54 14.93
N ASN A 118 2.43 4.58 14.94
CA ASN A 118 2.22 5.75 15.79
C ASN A 118 0.93 6.51 15.45
N GLN A 119 0.53 6.57 14.19
CA GLN A 119 -0.75 7.18 13.79
C GLN A 119 -1.93 6.31 14.22
N LEU A 120 -1.85 5.00 14.01
CA LEU A 120 -2.92 4.07 14.39
C LEU A 120 -3.12 3.97 15.90
N LEU A 121 -2.07 4.13 16.71
CA LEU A 121 -2.17 4.15 18.18
C LEU A 121 -2.74 5.45 18.76
N ARG A 122 -2.86 6.51 17.94
CA ARG A 122 -3.37 7.83 18.34
C ARG A 122 -4.80 8.09 17.86
N CYS A 123 -5.38 7.16 17.11
CA CYS A 123 -6.70 7.26 16.49
C CYS A 123 -7.68 6.28 17.13
#